data_AF-A0A6G0M4H3-F1
#
_entry.id   AF-A0A6G0M4H3-F1
#
_cell.length_a   1.000
_cell.length_b   1.000
_cell.length_c   1.000
_cell.angle_alpha   90.00
_cell.angle_beta   90.00
_cell.angle_gamma   90.00
#
_symmetry.space_group_name_H-M   'P 1'
#
loop_
_entity.id
_entity.type
_entity.pdbx_description
1 polymer ?
#
loop_
_entity_poly.entity_id
_entity_poly.type
_entity_poly.pdbx_seq_one_letter_code
_entity_poly.pdbx_strand_id
1 'polypeptide(L)'
;MFKKRDAAPAQGCLHCKGTHWVSDCPSATDEQKKAAREAFKERMARRRDAEASKMKRALGDGEDLAPMHVAFNGVVTMPYFQDNGTKYNVIPRRIVEELQQACPDVKVERLRKPIDGKAVGGAI
;
A
#
# COMPACT_ATOMS: atom_id res chain seq x y z
N MET A 1 26.95 -29.92 -10.64
CA MET A 1 26.69 -28.55 -11.13
C MET A 1 26.02 -27.76 -10.01
N PHE A 2 26.81 -27.08 -9.17
CA PHE A 2 26.29 -26.34 -8.02
C PHE A 2 26.03 -24.90 -8.46
N LYS A 3 24.76 -24.47 -8.47
CA LYS A 3 24.36 -23.08 -8.71
C LYS A 3 25.05 -22.21 -7.66
N LYS A 4 26.07 -21.43 -8.06
CA LYS A 4 26.62 -20.39 -7.19
C LYS A 4 25.49 -19.40 -6.87
N ARG A 5 25.19 -19.22 -5.59
CA ARG A 5 24.35 -18.11 -5.11
C ARG A 5 25.25 -16.88 -5.09
N ASP A 6 25.45 -16.26 -6.25
CA ASP A 6 26.45 -15.20 -6.46
C ASP A 6 26.15 -13.85 -5.78
N ALA A 7 25.05 -13.72 -5.04
CA ALA A 7 24.77 -12.50 -4.27
C ALA A 7 25.04 -12.74 -2.78
N ALA A 8 26.00 -11.99 -2.22
CA ALA A 8 26.15 -11.87 -0.77
C ALA A 8 24.84 -11.33 -0.15
N PRO A 9 24.44 -11.80 1.05
CA PRO A 9 23.24 -11.29 1.70
C PRO A 9 23.37 -9.78 1.97
N ALA A 10 22.32 -9.00 1.66
CA ALA A 10 22.32 -7.54 1.82
C ALA A 10 22.63 -7.07 3.25
N GLN A 11 22.28 -7.87 4.26
CA GLN A 11 22.57 -7.61 5.68
C GLN A 11 23.83 -8.32 6.21
N GLY A 12 24.63 -8.96 5.35
CA GLY A 12 25.76 -9.78 5.75
C GLY A 12 25.35 -11.10 6.44
N CYS A 13 26.34 -11.89 6.84
CA CYS A 13 26.15 -13.16 7.53
C CYS A 13 25.41 -12.95 8.85
N LEU A 14 24.35 -13.72 9.09
CA LEU A 14 23.53 -13.62 10.31
C LEU A 14 24.29 -13.99 11.59
N HIS A 15 25.47 -14.60 11.49
CA HIS A 15 26.28 -15.01 12.63
C HIS A 15 27.48 -14.08 12.85
N CYS A 16 28.34 -13.90 11.84
CA CYS A 16 29.59 -13.13 11.96
C CYS A 16 29.61 -11.81 11.17
N LYS A 17 28.49 -11.44 10.53
CA LYS A 17 28.35 -10.24 9.66
C LYS A 17 29.27 -10.18 8.45
N GLY A 18 29.95 -11.26 8.08
CA GLY A 18 30.78 -11.35 6.87
C GLY A 18 29.97 -11.30 5.57
N THR A 19 30.65 -11.16 4.43
CA THR A 19 30.05 -11.07 3.08
C THR A 19 29.57 -12.42 2.50
N HIS A 20 29.19 -13.36 3.36
CA HIS A 20 28.76 -14.71 2.99
C HIS A 20 27.41 -15.05 3.63
N TRP A 21 26.71 -16.04 3.05
CA TRP A 21 25.50 -16.57 3.65
C TRP A 21 25.83 -17.33 4.93
N VAL A 22 24.93 -17.30 5.91
CA VAL A 22 25.10 -18.08 7.15
C VAL A 22 25.29 -19.59 6.89
N SER A 23 24.76 -20.10 5.77
CA SER A 23 25.00 -21.46 5.27
C SER A 23 26.49 -21.78 5.09
N ASP A 24 27.22 -20.81 4.56
CA ASP A 24 28.62 -20.92 4.14
C ASP A 24 29.55 -20.29 5.20
N CYS A 25 29.02 -20.00 6.39
CA CYS A 25 29.80 -19.42 7.48
C CYS A 25 30.83 -20.43 8.01
N PRO A 26 32.14 -20.14 7.92
CA PRO A 26 33.19 -21.04 8.40
C PRO A 26 33.35 -21.01 9.93
N SER A 27 32.78 -19.99 10.60
CA SER A 27 32.90 -19.80 12.05
C SER A 27 31.71 -20.33 12.85
N ALA A 28 30.69 -20.91 12.19
CA ALA A 28 29.46 -21.36 12.82
C ALA A 28 29.27 -22.87 12.66
N THR A 29 28.90 -23.57 13.72
CA THR A 29 28.43 -24.96 13.65
C THR A 29 27.04 -25.04 13.02
N ASP A 30 26.64 -26.19 12.48
CA ASP A 30 25.32 -26.34 11.83
C ASP A 30 24.14 -25.97 12.75
N GLU A 31 24.28 -26.23 14.05
CA GLU A 31 23.30 -25.83 15.07
C GLU A 31 23.23 -24.30 15.21
N GLN A 32 24.37 -23.62 15.21
CA GLN A 32 24.45 -22.15 15.25
C GLN A 32 23.92 -21.53 13.94
N LYS A 33 24.16 -22.17 12.79
CA LYS A 33 23.59 -21.75 11.50
C LYS A 33 22.07 -21.85 11.50
N LYS A 34 21.53 -22.94 12.05
CA LYS A 34 20.07 -23.14 12.18
C LYS A 34 19.46 -22.14 13.15
N ALA A 35 20.06 -21.96 14.34
CA ALA A 35 19.61 -20.99 15.33
C ALA A 35 19.61 -19.55 14.79
N ALA A 36 20.65 -19.14 14.07
CA ALA A 36 20.73 -17.82 13.46
C ALA A 36 19.65 -17.58 12.39
N ARG A 37 19.28 -18.62 11.63
CA ARG A 37 18.17 -18.54 10.65
C ARG A 37 16.81 -18.44 11.34
N GLU A 38 16.58 -19.25 12.37
CA GLU A 38 15.31 -19.24 13.12
C GLU A 38 15.12 -17.90 13.85
N ALA A 39 16.17 -17.39 14.52
CA ALA A 39 16.13 -16.07 15.15
C ALA A 39 15.88 -14.93 14.13
N PHE A 40 16.43 -15.04 12.92
CA PHE A 40 16.15 -14.06 11.86
C PHE A 40 14.70 -14.16 11.36
N LYS A 41 14.17 -15.37 11.18
CA LYS A 41 12.75 -15.57 10.81
C LYS A 41 11.82 -15.03 11.89
N GLU A 42 12.10 -15.30 13.16
CA GLU A 42 11.31 -14.80 14.29
C GLU A 42 11.35 -13.27 14.37
N ARG A 43 12.53 -12.68 14.18
CA ARG A 43 12.68 -11.21 14.11
C ARG A 43 11.90 -10.62 12.94
N MET A 44 11.92 -11.26 11.77
CA MET A 44 11.13 -10.84 10.62
C MET A 44 9.62 -11.08 10.83
N ALA A 45 9.22 -12.13 11.55
CA ALA A 45 7.83 -12.39 11.91
C ALA A 45 7.33 -11.33 12.91
N ARG A 46 8.08 -11.04 13.98
CA ARG A 46 7.75 -9.93 14.91
C ARG A 46 7.71 -8.57 14.21
N ARG A 47 8.63 -8.32 13.26
CA ARG A 47 8.55 -7.14 12.40
C ARG A 47 7.30 -7.17 11.54
N ARG A 48 6.95 -8.32 10.94
CA ARG A 48 5.75 -8.46 10.12
C ARG A 48 4.46 -8.35 10.93
N ASP A 49 4.42 -8.71 12.21
CA ASP A 49 3.23 -8.52 13.07
C ASP A 49 3.12 -7.07 13.56
N ALA A 50 4.26 -6.45 13.91
CA ALA A 50 4.33 -5.03 14.24
C ALA A 50 4.08 -4.15 13.00
N GLU A 51 4.55 -4.57 11.84
CA GLU A 51 4.26 -3.96 10.55
C GLU A 51 2.90 -4.36 10.03
N ALA A 52 2.32 -5.55 10.26
CA ALA A 52 0.94 -5.86 9.85
C ALA A 52 -0.07 -4.98 10.58
N SER A 53 0.26 -4.59 11.82
CA SER A 53 -0.44 -3.57 12.59
C SER A 53 -0.25 -2.15 12.03
N LYS A 54 0.81 -1.91 11.23
CA LYS A 54 1.08 -0.68 10.46
C LYS A 54 0.80 -0.81 8.95
N MET A 55 0.53 -2.01 8.46
CA MET A 55 0.32 -2.38 7.06
C MET A 55 -1.19 -2.36 6.80
N LYS A 56 -1.80 -1.29 7.30
CA LYS A 56 -2.93 -0.61 6.66
C LYS A 56 -2.40 0.77 6.31
N ARG A 57 -1.50 0.78 5.32
CA ARG A 57 -1.08 1.89 4.45
C ARG A 57 0.24 1.45 3.82
N ALA A 58 0.15 0.63 2.78
CA ALA A 58 1.06 0.79 1.66
C ALA A 58 0.62 2.06 0.89
N LEU A 59 0.64 3.20 1.57
CA LEU A 59 0.88 4.49 0.92
C LEU A 59 2.39 4.64 1.10
N GLY A 60 3.12 4.68 -0.01
CA GLY A 60 4.57 4.87 0.04
C GLY A 60 4.90 6.09 0.89
N ASP A 61 5.96 5.96 1.70
CA ASP A 61 6.63 7.07 2.37
C ASP A 61 6.92 8.15 1.31
N GLY A 62 6.22 9.28 1.38
CA GLY A 62 6.58 10.49 0.63
C GLY A 62 5.64 10.96 -0.48
N GLU A 63 4.56 10.24 -0.78
CA GLU A 63 3.44 10.82 -1.52
C GLU A 63 2.19 10.67 -0.65
N ASP A 64 1.89 11.69 0.16
CA ASP A 64 0.50 12.14 0.21
C ASP A 64 0.10 12.20 -1.26
N LEU A 65 -0.63 11.20 -1.77
CA LEU A 65 -1.17 11.24 -3.12
C LEU A 65 -2.04 12.49 -3.11
N ALA A 66 -1.44 13.63 -3.49
CA ALA A 66 -2.13 14.89 -3.60
C ALA A 66 -3.36 14.55 -4.41
N PRO A 67 -4.57 14.78 -3.87
CA PRO A 67 -5.76 14.21 -4.46
C PRO A 67 -5.73 14.52 -5.96
N MET A 68 -5.75 13.49 -6.78
CA MET A 68 -5.68 13.66 -8.23
C MET A 68 -6.90 14.50 -8.61
N HIS A 69 -6.71 15.62 -9.30
CA HIS A 69 -7.83 16.49 -9.62
C HIS A 69 -8.48 16.02 -10.92
N VAL A 70 -9.81 15.87 -10.93
CA VAL A 70 -10.60 15.68 -12.15
C VAL A 70 -11.25 17.01 -12.53
N ALA A 71 -11.09 17.41 -13.78
CA ALA A 71 -11.75 18.58 -14.35
C ALA A 71 -12.95 18.14 -15.21
N PHE A 72 -14.14 18.53 -14.79
CA PHE A 72 -15.37 18.29 -15.52
C PHE A 72 -15.58 19.39 -16.55
N ASN A 73 -15.50 19.02 -17.83
CA ASN A 73 -15.58 19.95 -18.99
C ASN A 73 -14.59 21.13 -18.92
N GLY A 74 -13.52 21.03 -18.12
CA GLY A 74 -12.58 22.12 -17.86
C GLY A 74 -13.12 23.26 -17.00
N VAL A 75 -14.32 23.11 -16.41
CA VAL A 75 -15.03 24.20 -15.71
C VAL A 75 -15.01 24.01 -14.20
N VAL A 76 -15.28 22.80 -13.71
CA VAL A 76 -15.26 22.49 -12.28
C VAL A 76 -14.22 21.43 -12.00
N THR A 77 -13.36 21.67 -11.02
CA THR A 77 -12.28 20.76 -10.65
C THR A 77 -12.54 20.18 -9.27
N MET A 78 -12.40 18.86 -9.12
CA MET A 78 -12.65 18.16 -7.86
C MET A 78 -11.49 17.21 -7.52
N PRO A 79 -11.08 17.13 -6.23
CA PRO A 79 -10.18 16.08 -5.78
C PRO A 79 -10.81 14.69 -5.96
N TYR A 80 -10.05 13.77 -6.51
CA TYR A 80 -10.44 12.39 -6.81
C TYR A 80 -9.37 11.43 -6.30
N PHE A 81 -9.82 10.29 -5.77
CA PHE A 81 -8.96 9.20 -5.33
C PHE A 81 -9.13 8.04 -6.30
N GLN A 82 -8.04 7.64 -6.94
CA GLN A 82 -8.04 6.48 -7.83
C GLN A 82 -8.26 5.20 -7.01
N ASP A 83 -9.22 4.42 -7.47
CA ASP A 83 -9.42 3.00 -7.14
C ASP A 83 -9.60 2.65 -5.65
N ASN A 84 -10.79 2.94 -5.12
CA ASN A 84 -11.23 2.44 -3.81
C ASN A 84 -11.94 1.07 -3.89
N GLY A 85 -11.87 0.36 -5.04
CA GLY A 85 -12.57 -0.91 -5.26
C GLY A 85 -14.10 -0.80 -5.30
N THR A 86 -14.67 0.40 -5.46
CA THR A 86 -16.12 0.58 -5.58
C THR A 86 -16.58 0.51 -7.04
N LYS A 87 -17.81 0.04 -7.25
CA LYS A 87 -18.41 -0.06 -8.60
C LYS A 87 -18.83 1.29 -9.19
N TYR A 88 -18.89 2.35 -8.37
CA TYR A 88 -19.47 3.63 -8.75
C TYR A 88 -18.56 4.77 -8.35
N ASN A 89 -18.39 5.75 -9.24
CA ASN A 89 -17.82 7.03 -8.89
C ASN A 89 -18.86 7.85 -8.12
N VAL A 90 -18.46 8.46 -7.01
CA VAL A 90 -19.33 9.31 -6.20
C VAL A 90 -18.85 10.75 -6.31
N ILE A 91 -19.73 11.62 -6.80
CA ILE A 91 -19.48 13.06 -6.89
C ILE A 91 -20.33 13.75 -5.81
N PRO A 92 -19.75 14.57 -4.92
CA PRO A 92 -20.50 15.32 -3.92
C PRO A 92 -21.52 16.26 -4.56
N ARG A 93 -22.69 16.41 -3.92
CA ARG A 93 -23.78 17.24 -4.43
C ARG A 93 -23.37 18.68 -4.74
N ARG A 94 -22.52 19.29 -3.89
CA ARG A 94 -21.98 20.64 -4.10
C ARG A 94 -21.30 20.81 -5.48
N ILE A 95 -20.56 19.79 -5.92
CA ILE A 95 -19.84 19.81 -7.20
C ILE A 95 -20.83 19.69 -8.37
N VAL A 96 -21.90 18.91 -8.19
CA VAL A 96 -22.99 18.82 -9.17
C VAL A 96 -23.71 20.16 -9.31
N GLU A 97 -23.95 20.87 -8.21
CA GLU A 97 -24.57 22.20 -8.22
C GLU A 97 -23.67 23.23 -8.93
N GLU A 98 -22.37 23.25 -8.65
CA GLU A 98 -21.38 24.06 -9.38
C GLU A 98 -21.38 23.74 -10.88
N LEU A 99 -21.48 22.45 -11.23
CA LEU A 99 -21.54 22.02 -12.63
C LEU A 99 -22.79 22.51 -13.36
N GLN A 100 -23.95 22.49 -12.70
CA GLN A 100 -25.19 22.98 -13.29
C GLN A 100 -25.19 24.50 -13.47
N GLN A 101 -24.53 25.24 -12.58
CA GLN A 101 -24.36 26.69 -12.72
C GLN A 101 -23.43 27.04 -13.89
N ALA A 102 -22.35 26.29 -14.03
CA ALA A 102 -21.30 26.61 -14.99
C ALA A 102 -21.52 25.97 -16.37
N CYS A 103 -22.33 24.91 -16.46
CA CYS A 103 -22.69 24.21 -17.69
C CYS A 103 -24.19 23.85 -17.70
N PRO A 104 -25.04 24.65 -18.39
CA PRO A 104 -26.49 24.45 -18.42
C PRO A 104 -26.94 23.11 -19.02
N ASP A 105 -26.08 22.46 -19.80
CA ASP A 105 -26.37 21.18 -20.46
C ASP A 105 -26.29 19.98 -19.50
N VAL A 106 -25.79 20.18 -18.27
CA VAL A 106 -25.68 19.12 -17.27
C VAL A 106 -27.07 18.74 -16.74
N LYS A 107 -27.49 17.52 -17.08
CA LYS A 107 -28.76 16.95 -16.63
C LYS A 107 -28.54 16.03 -15.43
N VAL A 108 -29.24 16.31 -14.34
CA VAL A 108 -29.25 15.45 -13.15
C VAL A 108 -30.52 14.61 -13.17
N GLU A 109 -30.37 13.29 -13.18
CA GLU A 109 -31.48 12.35 -13.11
C GLU A 109 -31.51 11.68 -11.73
N ARG A 110 -32.70 11.68 -11.11
CA ARG A 110 -32.89 10.95 -9.86
C ARG A 110 -32.97 9.46 -10.14
N LEU A 111 -32.05 8.69 -9.55
CA LEU A 111 -32.08 7.23 -9.63
C LEU A 111 -33.40 6.67 -9.08
N ARG A 112 -34.01 5.73 -9.81
CA ARG A 112 -35.27 5.07 -9.40
C ARG A 112 -35.11 4.28 -8.10
N LYS A 113 -33.98 3.60 -7.96
CA LYS A 113 -33.60 2.88 -6.74
C LYS A 113 -32.40 3.60 -6.11
N PRO A 114 -32.50 4.05 -4.85
CA PRO A 114 -31.35 4.60 -4.13
C PRO A 114 -30.20 3.60 -4.08
N ILE A 115 -28.98 4.10 -4.15
CA ILE A 115 -27.76 3.32 -3.91
C ILE A 115 -27.26 3.70 -2.52
N ASP A 116 -27.40 2.79 -1.56
CA ASP A 116 -26.90 2.99 -0.22
C ASP A 116 -25.37 2.79 -0.19
N GLY A 117 -24.66 3.87 0.11
CA GLY A 117 -23.21 3.83 0.34
C GLY A 117 -22.91 3.38 1.77
N LYS A 118 -22.12 2.33 1.93
CA LYS A 118 -21.56 1.97 3.24
C LYS A 118 -20.20 2.62 3.41
N ALA A 119 -20.09 3.59 4.30
CA ALA A 119 -18.79 4.08 4.73
C ALA A 119 -18.03 2.94 5.43
N VAL A 120 -16.84 2.61 4.92
CA VAL A 120 -15.95 1.62 5.52
C VAL A 120 -14.60 2.28 5.77
N GLY A 121 -14.14 2.23 7.02
CA GLY A 121 -12.92 2.91 7.45
C GLY A 121 -13.18 4.28 8.09
N GLY A 122 -13.31 4.25 9.41
CA GLY A 122 -13.27 5.43 10.28
C GLY A 122 -13.07 4.93 11.70
N ALA A 123 -11.93 5.24 12.31
CA ALA A 123 -11.85 5.26 13.76
C ALA A 123 -12.70 6.45 14.20
N ILE A 124 -13.68 6.20 15.06
CA ILE A 124 -14.32 7.26 15.85
C ILE A 124 -13.31 7.69 16.92
#